data_AF-A0A931XTL5-F1
#
_entry.id   AF-A0A931XTL5-F1
#
_cell.length_a   1.000
_cell.length_b   1.000
_cell.length_c   1.000
_cell.angle_alpha   90.00
_cell.angle_beta   90.00
_cell.angle_gamma   90.00
#
_symmetry.space_group_name_H-M   'P 1'
#
loop_
_entity.id
_entity.type
_entity.pdbx_description
1 polymer ?
#
loop_
_entity_poly.entity_id
_entity_poly.type
_entity_poly.pdbx_seq_one_letter_code
_entity_poly.pdbx_strand_id
1 'polypeptide(L)'
;MADLRKDPIVNRWVIVDPTRPERQEIFRPQEPQYTQVLPCPFCPGNEGQEPEIYAVRPPGSAPNTPGWLVRIVPDRHPMLRIEGDLYRRAEGMFDLMSALGAHELVV
;
A
#
# COMPACT_ATOMS: atom_id res chain seq x y z
N MET A 1 -17.75 32.20 7.03
CA MET A 1 -17.01 32.75 5.87
C MET A 1 -16.11 31.64 5.35
N ALA A 2 -16.04 31.47 4.03
CA ALA A 2 -15.12 30.54 3.42
C ALA A 2 -13.72 31.15 3.32
N ASP A 3 -12.69 30.33 3.53
CA ASP A 3 -11.28 30.73 3.44
C ASP A 3 -10.45 29.71 2.63
N LEU A 4 -9.37 30.20 2.01
CA LEU A 4 -8.36 29.37 1.36
C LEU A 4 -7.22 29.09 2.35
N ARG A 5 -6.92 27.81 2.58
CA ARG A 5 -5.81 27.38 3.44
C ARG A 5 -4.73 26.71 2.62
N LYS A 6 -3.48 27.04 2.91
CA LYS A 6 -2.31 26.41 2.29
C LYS A 6 -1.87 25.22 3.13
N ASP A 7 -1.85 24.04 2.53
CA ASP A 7 -1.26 22.85 3.12
C ASP A 7 0.27 22.91 2.94
N PRO A 8 1.06 23.01 4.02
CA PRO A 8 2.52 23.12 3.93
C PRO A 8 3.21 21.79 3.60
N ILE A 9 2.52 20.65 3.75
CA ILE A 9 3.10 19.32 3.51
C ILE A 9 3.14 19.03 2.02
N VAL A 10 2.03 19.26 1.32
CA VAL A 10 1.91 18.97 -0.13
C VAL A 10 1.82 20.22 -1.00
N ASN A 11 2.00 21.41 -0.39
CA ASN A 11 2.03 22.70 -1.08
C ASN A 11 0.78 22.98 -1.96
N ARG A 12 -0.42 22.61 -1.50
CA ARG A 12 -1.69 22.83 -2.22
C ARG A 12 -2.62 23.77 -1.48
N TRP A 13 -3.49 24.47 -2.21
CA TRP A 13 -4.55 25.29 -1.62
C TRP A 13 -5.82 24.45 -1.46
N VAL A 14 -6.48 24.56 -0.32
CA VAL A 14 -7.78 23.93 -0.04
C VAL A 14 -8.81 24.98 0.31
N ILE A 15 -10.05 24.77 -0.13
CA ILE A 15 -11.19 25.61 0.21
C ILE A 15 -11.82 25.05 1.49
N VAL A 16 -11.98 25.90 2.50
CA VAL A 16 -12.70 25.57 3.73
C VAL A 16 -13.91 26.48 3.81
N ASP A 17 -15.11 25.91 3.84
CA ASP A 17 -16.36 26.65 3.94
C ASP A 17 -17.29 26.03 4.99
N PRO A 18 -17.31 26.56 6.22
CA PRO A 18 -18.19 26.06 7.29
C PRO A 18 -19.68 26.27 7.03
N THR A 19 -20.05 27.12 6.07
CA THR A 19 -21.45 27.43 5.75
C THR A 19 -22.02 26.51 4.67
N ARG A 20 -21.15 25.73 4.01
CA ARG A 20 -21.57 24.76 3.00
C ARG A 20 -22.14 23.52 3.69
N PRO A 21 -23.40 23.13 3.40
CA PRO A 21 -24.00 21.96 4.01
C PRO A 21 -23.21 20.69 3.64
N GLU A 22 -22.99 19.83 4.64
CA GLU A 22 -22.30 18.57 4.49
C GLU A 22 -23.10 17.64 3.56
N ARG A 23 -22.48 17.18 2.46
CA ARG A 23 -23.13 16.25 1.53
C ARG A 23 -23.07 14.85 2.13
N GLN A 24 -24.15 14.44 2.79
CA GLN A 24 -24.28 13.17 3.52
C GLN A 24 -24.06 11.90 2.66
N GLU A 25 -24.14 11.99 1.33
CA GLU A 25 -23.97 10.82 0.45
C GLU A 25 -22.53 10.28 0.38
N ILE A 26 -21.51 11.09 0.70
CA ILE A 26 -20.10 10.71 0.53
C ILE A 26 -19.60 9.82 1.68
N PHE A 27 -20.28 9.85 2.83
CA PHE A 27 -19.82 9.19 4.07
C PHE A 27 -20.49 7.85 4.34
N ARG A 28 -21.25 7.28 3.41
CA ARG A 28 -21.78 5.93 3.60
C ARG A 28 -20.63 4.93 3.46
N PRO A 29 -20.28 4.18 4.53
CA PRO A 29 -19.38 3.05 4.38
C PRO A 29 -20.03 2.11 3.36
N GLN A 30 -19.38 1.91 2.22
CA GLN A 30 -19.83 0.91 1.29
C GLN A 30 -19.58 -0.44 1.97
N GLU A 31 -20.64 -1.19 2.25
CA GLU A 31 -20.48 -2.54 2.78
C GLU A 31 -19.66 -3.35 1.77
N PRO A 32 -18.59 -4.03 2.20
CA PRO A 32 -17.81 -4.85 1.29
C PRO A 32 -18.70 -5.96 0.74
N GLN A 33 -18.96 -5.91 -0.56
CA GLN A 33 -19.64 -6.97 -1.28
C GLN A 33 -18.64 -8.10 -1.53
N TYR A 34 -18.47 -9.00 -0.56
CA TYR A 34 -17.68 -10.21 -0.76
C TYR A 34 -18.47 -11.20 -1.63
N THR A 35 -18.34 -11.09 -2.95
CA THR A 35 -19.05 -11.96 -3.90
C THR A 35 -18.34 -13.30 -4.15
N GLN A 36 -17.09 -13.47 -3.70
CA GLN A 36 -16.33 -14.71 -3.91
C GLN A 36 -15.40 -15.00 -2.72
N VAL A 37 -15.58 -16.17 -2.09
CA VAL A 37 -14.63 -16.71 -1.11
C VAL A 37 -13.50 -17.36 -1.90
N LEU A 38 -12.59 -16.54 -2.44
CA LEU A 38 -11.31 -17.06 -2.92
C LEU A 38 -10.49 -17.51 -1.70
N PRO A 39 -9.69 -18.60 -1.79
CA PRO A 39 -8.76 -18.94 -0.73
C PRO A 39 -7.81 -17.76 -0.50
N CYS A 40 -7.78 -17.27 0.73
CA CYS A 40 -6.99 -16.12 1.17
C CYS A 40 -5.48 -16.46 1.12
N PRO A 41 -4.69 -15.89 0.19
CA PRO A 41 -3.26 -16.23 0.06
C PRO A 41 -2.45 -15.76 1.28
N PHE A 42 -2.98 -14.79 2.02
CA PHE A 42 -2.32 -14.18 3.17
C PHE A 42 -2.61 -14.90 4.49
N CYS A 43 -3.64 -15.73 4.54
CA CYS A 43 -4.06 -16.40 5.76
C CYS A 43 -3.09 -17.53 6.16
N PRO A 44 -2.97 -17.85 7.47
CA PRO A 44 -2.10 -18.92 7.93
C PRO A 44 -2.40 -20.27 7.26
N GLY A 45 -1.36 -21.00 6.89
CA GLY A 45 -1.43 -22.26 6.15
C GLY A 45 -1.13 -22.12 4.64
N ASN A 46 -1.11 -20.90 4.12
CA ASN A 46 -0.81 -20.59 2.72
C ASN A 46 0.59 -19.96 2.52
N GLU A 47 1.48 -20.06 3.51
CA GLU A 47 2.80 -19.43 3.48
C GLU A 47 3.69 -19.91 2.33
N GLY A 48 3.49 -21.13 1.84
CA GLY A 48 4.25 -21.68 0.72
C GLY A 48 4.00 -21.02 -0.64
N GLN A 49 2.96 -20.18 -0.77
CA GLN A 49 2.68 -19.48 -2.03
C GLN A 49 3.58 -18.26 -2.25
N GLU A 50 3.88 -17.52 -1.18
CA GLU A 50 4.68 -16.30 -1.20
C GLU A 50 5.62 -16.34 0.02
N PRO A 51 6.89 -16.77 -0.17
CA PRO A 51 7.84 -16.88 0.92
C PRO A 51 8.04 -15.55 1.64
N GLU A 52 8.13 -15.59 2.95
CA GLU A 52 8.32 -14.41 3.77
C GLU A 52 9.74 -13.84 3.63
N ILE A 53 9.82 -12.51 3.54
CA ILE A 53 11.07 -11.73 3.66
C ILE A 53 11.45 -11.64 5.13
N TYR A 54 10.45 -11.43 5.99
CA TYR A 54 10.60 -11.33 7.43
C TYR A 54 9.29 -11.68 8.12
N ALA A 55 9.36 -12.11 9.37
CA ALA A 55 8.18 -12.28 10.20
C ALA A 55 8.47 -12.16 11.68
N VAL A 56 7.53 -11.55 12.39
CA VAL A 56 7.49 -11.52 13.85
C VAL A 56 6.78 -12.79 14.32
N ARG A 57 7.51 -13.69 14.97
CA ARG A 57 7.01 -15.00 15.41
C ARG A 57 7.68 -15.45 16.72
N PRO A 58 7.08 -16.39 17.47
CA PRO A 58 7.70 -16.94 18.67
C PRO A 58 9.07 -17.57 18.37
N PRO A 59 10.06 -17.47 19.29
CA PRO A 59 11.35 -18.12 19.11
C PRO A 59 11.22 -19.63 18.88
N GLY A 60 12.02 -20.18 17.97
CA GLY A 60 12.01 -21.61 17.63
C GLY A 60 10.92 -22.05 16.64
N SER A 61 10.08 -21.14 16.15
CA SER A 61 9.18 -21.41 15.02
C SER A 61 9.94 -21.39 13.69
N ALA A 62 9.49 -22.20 12.73
CA ALA A 62 10.12 -22.31 11.42
C ALA A 62 9.67 -21.15 10.51
N PRO A 63 10.51 -20.66 9.57
CA PRO A 63 10.08 -19.72 8.54
C PRO A 63 9.05 -20.35 7.60
N ASN A 64 8.19 -19.54 6.98
CA ASN A 64 7.17 -19.99 6.04
C ASN A 64 6.22 -21.05 6.61
N THR A 65 5.99 -21.01 7.93
CA THR A 65 4.98 -21.83 8.60
C THR A 65 4.02 -20.95 9.40
N PRO A 66 2.81 -21.45 9.70
CA PRO A 66 1.85 -20.76 10.57
C PRO A 66 2.41 -20.42 11.95
N GLY A 67 1.73 -19.50 12.65
CA GLY A 67 2.07 -19.10 14.03
C GLY A 67 2.83 -17.78 14.15
N TRP A 68 2.96 -17.03 13.06
CA TRP A 68 3.46 -15.66 13.06
C TRP A 68 2.39 -14.68 13.56
N LEU A 69 2.85 -13.57 14.15
CA LEU A 69 2.01 -12.42 14.54
C LEU A 69 1.86 -11.43 13.39
N VAL A 70 2.95 -11.21 12.65
CA VAL A 70 3.02 -10.38 11.44
C VAL A 70 3.99 -11.04 10.48
N ARG A 71 3.69 -11.02 9.18
CA ARG A 71 4.66 -11.41 8.14
C ARG A 71 4.75 -10.38 7.03
N ILE A 72 5.95 -10.27 6.47
CA ILE A 72 6.25 -9.43 5.31
C ILE A 72 6.53 -10.35 4.15
N VAL A 73 5.79 -10.18 3.05
CA VAL A 73 5.95 -10.97 1.82
C VAL A 73 6.15 -10.03 0.63
N PRO A 74 6.84 -10.43 -0.44
CA PRO A 74 6.88 -9.62 -1.65
C PRO A 74 5.47 -9.51 -2.25
N ASP A 75 5.15 -8.37 -2.86
CA ASP A 75 3.96 -8.29 -3.70
C ASP A 75 4.17 -9.15 -4.95
N ARG A 76 3.18 -9.99 -5.29
CA ARG A 76 3.20 -10.86 -6.48
C ARG A 76 3.17 -10.08 -7.80
N HIS A 77 2.66 -8.85 -7.77
CA HIS A 77 2.57 -7.92 -8.89
C HIS A 77 3.23 -6.58 -8.53
N PRO A 78 4.56 -6.58 -8.28
CA PRO A 78 5.23 -5.42 -7.73
C PRO A 78 5.33 -4.29 -8.77
N MET A 79 5.05 -3.05 -8.36
CA MET A 79 5.21 -1.87 -9.22
C MET A 79 6.68 -1.45 -9.38
N LEU A 80 7.52 -1.79 -8.40
CA LEU A 80 8.95 -1.52 -8.37
C LEU A 80 9.71 -2.84 -8.21
N ARG A 81 10.91 -2.92 -8.76
CA ARG A 81 11.80 -4.08 -8.60
C ARG A 81 13.10 -3.67 -7.92
N ILE A 82 13.66 -4.57 -7.11
CA ILE A 82 14.94 -4.31 -6.43
C ILE A 82 16.12 -4.51 -7.38
N GLU A 83 15.91 -5.26 -8.47
CA GLU A 83 16.91 -5.56 -9.48
C GLU A 83 16.97 -4.48 -10.56
N GLY A 84 18.19 -4.12 -10.97
CA GLY A 84 18.48 -3.21 -12.07
C GLY A 84 19.34 -2.02 -11.63
N ASP A 85 19.72 -1.21 -12.62
CA ASP A 85 20.58 -0.05 -12.40
C ASP A 85 19.78 1.24 -12.26
N LEU A 86 20.25 2.12 -11.37
CA LEU A 86 19.70 3.46 -11.22
C LEU A 86 20.06 4.27 -12.47
N TYR A 87 19.08 4.50 -13.33
CA TYR A 87 19.24 5.30 -14.53
C TYR A 87 18.29 6.50 -14.49
N ARG A 88 18.77 7.65 -14.95
CA ARG A 88 18.00 8.89 -15.08
C ARG A 88 18.28 9.51 -16.44
N ARG A 89 17.24 9.94 -17.15
CA ARG A 89 17.35 10.66 -18.42
C ARG A 89 16.34 11.78 -18.54
N ALA A 90 16.69 12.81 -19.32
CA ALA A 90 15.76 13.86 -19.70
C ALA A 90 14.94 13.46 -20.93
N GLU A 91 13.68 13.86 -20.97
CA GLU A 91 12.80 13.79 -22.15
C GLU A 91 11.98 15.09 -22.23
N GLY A 92 12.44 16.03 -23.05
CA GLY A 92 11.86 17.37 -23.14
C GLY A 92 11.95 18.10 -21.80
N MET A 93 10.80 18.40 -21.19
CA MET A 93 10.70 19.05 -19.88
C MET A 93 10.63 18.07 -18.69
N PHE A 94 10.70 16.76 -18.95
CA PHE A 94 10.53 15.73 -17.93
C PHE A 94 11.86 15.03 -17.62
N ASP A 95 12.05 14.65 -16.36
CA ASP A 95 13.06 13.71 -15.92
C ASP A 95 12.43 12.33 -15.73
N LEU A 96 12.97 11.32 -16.40
CA LEU A 96 12.57 9.93 -16.26
C LEU A 96 13.64 9.18 -15.48
N MET A 97 13.21 8.21 -14.68
CA MET A 97 14.10 7.36 -13.89
C MET A 97 13.64 5.90 -13.87
N SER A 98 14.58 4.99 -13.62
CA SER A 98 14.29 3.58 -13.38
C SER A 98 13.30 3.41 -12.23
N ALA A 99 12.34 2.50 -12.39
CA ALA A 99 11.37 2.13 -11.35
C ALA A 99 11.97 1.10 -10.37
N LEU A 100 13.00 1.54 -9.62
CA LEU A 100 13.67 0.71 -8.63
C LEU A 100 13.11 0.90 -7.22
N GLY A 101 12.89 -0.22 -6.53
CA GLY A 101 12.38 -0.26 -5.16
C GLY A 101 11.78 -1.61 -4.81
N ALA A 102 11.51 -1.82 -3.52
CA ALA A 102 10.82 -3.01 -3.03
C ALA A 102 9.32 -2.72 -2.89
N HIS A 103 8.48 -3.65 -3.34
CA HIS A 103 7.05 -3.63 -3.06
C HIS A 103 6.70 -4.85 -2.21
N GLU A 104 6.34 -4.59 -0.97
CA GLU A 104 6.16 -5.62 0.07
C GLU A 104 4.79 -5.44 0.72
N LEU A 105 4.18 -6.55 1.11
CA LEU A 105 2.90 -6.59 1.78
C LEU A 105 3.11 -6.96 3.24
N VAL A 106 2.49 -6.20 4.14
CA VAL A 106 2.42 -6.50 5.57
C VAL A 106 1.10 -7.19 5.84
N VAL A 107 1.19 -8.42 6.35
CA VAL A 107 0.05 -9.27 6.71
C VAL A 107 -0.06 -9.39 8.22
#